data_AF-X0YZI5-F1
#
_entry.id   AF-X0YZI5-F1
#
_cell.length_a   1.000
_cell.length_b   1.000
_cell.length_c   1.000
_cell.angle_alpha   90.00
_cell.angle_beta   90.00
_cell.angle_gamma   90.00
#
_symmetry.space_group_name_H-M   'P 1'
#
loop_
_entity.id
_entity.type
_entity.pdbx_description
1 polymer ?
#
loop_
_entity_poly.entity_id
_entity_poly.type
_entity_poly.pdbx_seq_one_letter_code
_entity_poly.pdbx_strand_id
1 'polypeptide(L)'
;NNSSKNAGIMARLFSDDKSVELQDSSDSHEIQSTLKTEGSIQAQTENMEKHIAEFRQMAQTIQQTACEHSEPLNNTLKELAQQVSAIREYASQQQHRVSKLQDGYDWNIIRTFCLRIIHCIDNLENRIERMTKQNIETSDLVEVRDELIFALESSGVEQFEPEINSDYRRQQKKAEAIKDRELADDPNLKGKIAKVLRRGYQFVIDEMNFKVVRMAQVKLFG
;
A
#
# COMPACT_ATOMS: atom_id res chain seq x y z
N ASN A 1 38.41 -31.00 -31.14
CA ASN A 1 39.74 -30.65 -31.70
C ASN A 1 40.35 -29.59 -30.81
N ASN A 2 41.33 -29.83 -29.94
CA ASN A 2 42.49 -30.73 -29.95
C ASN A 2 42.74 -31.11 -28.45
N SER A 3 42.77 -32.37 -27.99
CA SER A 3 43.80 -33.40 -28.22
C SER A 3 45.21 -32.81 -28.18
N SER A 4 46.21 -33.22 -27.41
CA SER A 4 46.51 -34.36 -26.55
C SER A 4 47.95 -34.11 -26.06
N LYS A 5 48.35 -34.71 -24.91
CA LYS A 5 49.72 -35.12 -24.46
C LYS A 5 49.75 -35.02 -22.93
N ASN A 6 50.21 -35.96 -22.11
CA ASN A 6 50.99 -37.20 -22.22
C ASN A 6 50.67 -37.98 -20.91
N ALA A 7 50.32 -39.27 -20.88
CA ALA A 7 51.16 -40.48 -21.03
C ALA A 7 52.22 -40.69 -19.91
N GLY A 8 52.14 -41.83 -19.22
CA GLY A 8 53.08 -42.30 -18.18
C GLY A 8 52.56 -43.54 -17.42
N ILE A 9 52.45 -44.72 -18.05
CA ILE A 9 53.37 -45.89 -17.92
C ILE A 9 53.12 -46.76 -16.67
N MET A 10 52.65 -48.00 -16.87
CA MET A 10 53.41 -49.23 -16.54
C MET A 10 52.62 -50.50 -16.89
N ALA A 11 53.21 -51.30 -17.79
CA ALA A 11 52.77 -52.64 -18.18
C ALA A 11 53.55 -53.71 -17.40
N ARG A 12 52.92 -54.88 -17.17
CA ARG A 12 53.53 -56.21 -16.92
C ARG A 12 52.38 -57.21 -16.75
N LEU A 13 52.38 -58.46 -17.22
CA LEU A 13 53.04 -59.25 -18.26
C LEU A 13 52.58 -60.71 -17.99
N PHE A 14 52.53 -61.55 -19.03
CA PHE A 14 52.32 -63.03 -19.09
C PHE A 14 50.87 -63.54 -19.02
N SER A 15 50.24 -64.08 -20.08
CA SER A 15 50.54 -65.24 -20.98
C SER A 15 50.36 -66.59 -20.28
N ASP A 16 49.28 -67.31 -20.60
CA ASP A 16 49.25 -68.54 -21.44
C ASP A 16 49.40 -69.78 -20.54
N ASP A 17 48.85 -70.97 -20.76
CA ASP A 17 47.91 -71.62 -21.67
C ASP A 17 47.86 -73.10 -21.15
N LYS A 18 46.92 -73.88 -21.66
CA LYS A 18 46.83 -75.35 -21.69
C LYS A 18 45.97 -76.14 -20.70
N SER A 19 45.10 -76.87 -21.40
CA SER A 19 44.03 -77.82 -21.12
C SER A 19 44.51 -79.28 -20.96
N VAL A 20 43.51 -80.19 -20.85
CA VAL A 20 43.49 -81.67 -21.05
C VAL A 20 43.50 -82.45 -19.72
N GLU A 21 42.34 -82.88 -19.18
CA GLU A 21 41.42 -84.00 -19.52
C GLU A 21 41.74 -85.34 -18.83
N LEU A 22 40.71 -85.84 -18.11
CA LEU A 22 40.19 -87.24 -18.00
C LEU A 22 41.14 -88.30 -17.39
N GLN A 23 40.78 -89.11 -16.39
CA GLN A 23 39.67 -90.06 -16.14
C GLN A 23 39.95 -90.60 -14.69
N ASP A 24 39.11 -91.30 -13.92
CA ASP A 24 37.70 -91.70 -13.87
C ASP A 24 37.57 -92.55 -12.57
N SER A 25 36.32 -92.77 -12.13
CA SER A 25 35.85 -93.79 -11.19
C SER A 25 35.75 -93.50 -9.68
N SER A 26 34.50 -93.61 -9.24
CA SER A 26 33.99 -94.27 -8.03
C SER A 26 33.26 -93.38 -7.02
N ASP A 27 31.94 -93.30 -7.26
CA ASP A 27 30.81 -93.12 -6.36
C ASP A 27 31.05 -93.28 -4.84
N SER A 28 30.34 -92.45 -4.05
CA SER A 28 29.44 -92.87 -2.93
C SER A 28 29.33 -91.86 -1.76
N HIS A 29 29.80 -90.62 -1.85
CA HIS A 29 29.78 -89.70 -0.69
C HIS A 29 29.13 -88.30 -0.86
N GLU A 30 28.73 -87.87 -2.06
CA GLU A 30 28.30 -86.47 -2.26
C GLU A 30 26.81 -86.17 -2.04
N ILE A 31 25.92 -87.17 -2.05
CA ILE A 31 24.46 -86.93 -2.07
C ILE A 31 23.89 -86.46 -0.71
N GLN A 32 24.60 -86.64 0.41
CA GLN A 32 24.11 -86.22 1.73
C GLN A 32 24.47 -84.78 2.14
N SER A 33 25.33 -84.10 1.39
CA SER A 33 25.82 -82.74 1.71
C SER A 33 25.04 -81.62 1.01
N THR A 34 24.47 -81.90 -0.16
CA THR A 34 23.72 -80.95 -1.01
C THR A 34 22.29 -80.68 -0.52
N LEU A 35 21.60 -81.70 0.02
CA LEU A 35 20.24 -81.55 0.56
C LEU A 35 20.14 -80.67 1.82
N LYS A 36 21.23 -80.52 2.58
CA LYS A 36 21.27 -79.64 3.78
C LYS A 36 21.56 -78.17 3.43
N THR A 37 22.22 -77.91 2.30
CA THR A 37 22.58 -76.56 1.85
C THR A 37 21.41 -75.88 1.14
N GLU A 38 20.62 -76.62 0.36
CA GLU A 38 19.44 -76.07 -0.34
C GLU A 38 18.33 -75.62 0.62
N GLY A 39 18.02 -76.41 1.66
CA GLY A 39 17.02 -76.03 2.67
C GLY A 39 17.40 -74.79 3.49
N SER A 40 18.70 -74.58 3.72
CA SER A 40 19.22 -73.40 4.44
C SER A 40 19.20 -72.13 3.58
N ILE A 41 19.44 -72.25 2.27
CA ILE A 41 19.38 -71.14 1.32
C ILE A 41 17.93 -70.73 1.08
N GLN A 42 17.02 -71.70 0.93
CA GLN A 42 15.60 -71.41 0.74
C GLN A 42 14.96 -70.72 1.97
N ALA A 43 15.27 -71.19 3.18
CA ALA A 43 14.83 -70.53 4.41
C ALA A 43 15.43 -69.12 4.59
N GLN A 44 16.68 -68.90 4.18
CA GLN A 44 17.27 -67.55 4.15
C GLN A 44 16.58 -66.63 3.14
N THR A 45 16.18 -67.18 1.99
CA THR A 45 15.54 -66.41 0.91
C THR A 45 14.12 -65.99 1.31
N GLU A 46 13.36 -66.89 1.94
CA GLU A 46 12.02 -66.59 2.48
C GLU A 46 12.07 -65.57 3.63
N ASN A 47 13.09 -65.66 4.50
CA ASN A 47 13.29 -64.70 5.58
C ASN A 47 13.67 -63.30 5.03
N MET A 48 14.52 -63.26 4.00
CA MET A 48 14.90 -62.01 3.34
C MET A 48 13.73 -61.38 2.57
N GLU A 49 12.90 -62.19 1.89
CA GLU A 49 11.66 -61.72 1.26
C GLU A 49 10.68 -61.13 2.28
N LYS A 50 10.55 -61.77 3.45
CA LYS A 50 9.74 -61.27 4.55
C LYS A 50 10.23 -59.91 5.04
N HIS A 51 11.53 -59.76 5.26
CA HIS A 51 12.12 -58.47 5.65
C HIS A 51 12.00 -57.39 4.57
N ILE A 52 12.10 -57.75 3.29
CA ILE A 52 11.87 -56.83 2.17
C ILE A 52 10.39 -56.38 2.12
N ALA A 53 9.45 -57.28 2.39
CA ALA A 53 8.03 -56.96 2.44
C ALA A 53 7.68 -56.04 3.63
N GLU A 54 8.21 -56.35 4.82
CA GLU A 54 8.06 -55.51 6.02
C GLU A 54 8.66 -54.10 5.80
N PHE A 55 9.85 -54.02 5.17
CA PHE A 55 10.49 -52.75 4.83
C PHE A 55 9.67 -51.95 3.81
N ARG A 56 9.11 -52.60 2.78
CA ARG A 56 8.20 -51.96 1.81
C ARG A 56 6.94 -51.41 2.48
N GLN A 57 6.35 -52.18 3.38
CA GLN A 57 5.15 -51.77 4.11
C GLN A 57 5.45 -50.57 5.03
N MET A 58 6.59 -50.59 5.70
CA MET A 58 7.06 -49.48 6.53
C MET A 58 7.33 -48.22 5.70
N ALA A 59 7.99 -48.35 4.54
CA ALA A 59 8.25 -47.24 3.62
C ALA A 59 6.94 -46.63 3.06
N GLN A 60 5.97 -47.46 2.68
CA GLN A 60 4.64 -46.99 2.24
C GLN A 60 3.89 -46.27 3.36
N THR A 61 3.95 -46.78 4.59
CA THR A 61 3.29 -46.16 5.75
C THR A 61 3.88 -44.78 6.07
N ILE A 62 5.21 -44.64 5.98
CA ILE A 62 5.92 -43.36 6.18
C ILE A 62 5.57 -42.37 5.06
N GLN A 63 5.47 -42.84 3.81
CA GLN A 63 5.13 -41.98 2.67
C GLN A 63 3.66 -41.51 2.71
N GLN A 64 2.75 -42.38 3.16
CA GLN A 64 1.34 -42.07 3.36
C GLN A 64 1.15 -41.00 4.46
N THR A 65 1.79 -41.18 5.62
CA THR A 65 1.72 -40.23 6.75
C THR A 65 2.38 -38.89 6.43
N ALA A 66 3.48 -38.88 5.67
CA ALA A 66 4.10 -37.63 5.21
C ALA A 66 3.21 -36.84 4.24
N CYS A 67 2.45 -37.51 3.38
CA CYS A 67 1.49 -36.87 2.47
C CYS A 67 0.23 -36.36 3.21
N GLU A 68 -0.31 -37.15 4.14
CA GLU A 68 -1.55 -36.82 4.87
C GLU A 68 -1.39 -35.64 5.84
N HIS A 69 -0.18 -35.39 6.35
CA HIS A 69 0.09 -34.27 7.27
C HIS A 69 0.63 -33.00 6.60
N SER A 70 1.05 -33.07 5.34
CA SER A 70 1.59 -31.92 4.58
C SER A 70 0.49 -30.94 4.13
N GLU A 71 -0.62 -31.46 3.61
CA GLU A 71 -1.79 -30.69 3.15
C GLU A 71 -2.43 -29.80 4.26
N PRO A 72 -2.80 -30.33 5.45
CA PRO A 72 -3.38 -29.52 6.52
C PRO A 72 -2.41 -28.49 7.10
N LEU A 73 -1.10 -28.77 7.10
CA LEU A 73 -0.07 -27.81 7.52
C LEU A 73 0.07 -26.67 6.50
N ASN A 74 0.04 -26.98 5.21
CA ASN A 74 0.10 -25.96 4.16
C ASN A 74 -1.16 -25.07 4.15
N ASN A 75 -2.33 -25.66 4.41
CA ASN A 75 -3.59 -24.92 4.54
C ASN A 75 -3.58 -23.98 5.75
N THR A 76 -3.12 -24.44 6.91
CA THR A 76 -2.98 -23.57 8.10
C THR A 76 -1.96 -22.45 7.90
N LEU A 77 -0.85 -22.70 7.20
CA LEU A 77 0.10 -21.64 6.82
C LEU A 77 -0.51 -20.62 5.84
N LYS A 78 -1.32 -21.08 4.88
CA LYS A 78 -2.03 -20.21 3.94
C LYS A 78 -3.08 -19.36 4.66
N GLU A 79 -3.86 -19.95 5.56
CA GLU A 79 -4.82 -19.24 6.41
C GLU A 79 -4.12 -18.21 7.31
N LEU A 80 -3.01 -18.58 7.94
CA LEU A 80 -2.22 -17.65 8.75
C LEU A 80 -1.66 -16.50 7.91
N ALA A 81 -1.13 -16.79 6.72
CA ALA A 81 -0.65 -15.76 5.80
C ALA A 81 -1.78 -14.80 5.37
N GLN A 82 -2.98 -15.35 5.14
CA GLN A 82 -4.17 -14.56 4.82
C GLN A 82 -4.62 -13.71 6.02
N GLN A 83 -4.60 -14.25 7.24
CA GLN A 83 -4.91 -13.52 8.47
C GLN A 83 -3.90 -12.38 8.72
N VAL A 84 -2.59 -12.65 8.59
CA VAL A 84 -1.55 -11.62 8.73
C VAL A 84 -1.69 -10.54 7.66
N SER A 85 -2.05 -10.91 6.43
CA SER A 85 -2.34 -9.95 5.35
C SER A 85 -3.55 -9.08 5.68
N ALA A 86 -4.63 -9.68 6.21
CA ALA A 86 -5.81 -8.95 6.64
C ALA A 86 -5.51 -7.99 7.81
N ILE A 87 -4.67 -8.40 8.77
CA ILE A 87 -4.20 -7.54 9.86
C ILE A 87 -3.36 -6.38 9.31
N ARG A 88 -2.45 -6.65 8.37
CA ARG A 88 -1.62 -5.61 7.73
C ARG A 88 -2.48 -4.59 6.99
N GLU A 89 -3.46 -5.07 6.23
CA GLU A 89 -4.40 -4.22 5.50
C GLU A 89 -5.22 -3.37 6.46
N TYR A 90 -5.76 -3.97 7.52
CA TYR A 90 -6.48 -3.24 8.57
C TYR A 90 -5.59 -2.19 9.24
N ALA A 91 -4.36 -2.53 9.63
CA ALA A 91 -3.43 -1.60 10.25
C ALA A 91 -3.09 -0.43 9.31
N SER A 92 -2.90 -0.69 8.02
CA SER A 92 -2.70 0.33 6.99
C SER A 92 -3.91 1.28 6.89
N GLN A 93 -5.12 0.73 6.85
CA GLN A 93 -6.35 1.52 6.82
C GLN A 93 -6.53 2.35 8.09
N GLN A 94 -6.20 1.81 9.26
CA GLN A 94 -6.25 2.56 10.52
C GLN A 94 -5.23 3.69 10.52
N GLN A 95 -4.00 3.47 10.06
CA GLN A 95 -2.98 4.51 9.95
C GLN A 95 -3.45 5.66 9.04
N HIS A 96 -4.04 5.32 7.89
CA HIS A 96 -4.61 6.32 6.98
C HIS A 96 -5.74 7.14 7.62
N ARG A 97 -6.61 6.47 8.39
CA ARG A 97 -7.70 7.15 9.12
C ARG A 97 -7.16 8.10 10.18
N VAL A 98 -6.15 7.67 10.95
CA VAL A 98 -5.52 8.51 11.97
C VAL A 98 -4.88 9.75 11.33
N SER A 99 -4.14 9.57 10.23
CA SER A 99 -3.54 10.69 9.50
C SER A 99 -4.60 11.70 9.03
N LYS A 100 -5.69 11.22 8.40
CA LYS A 100 -6.79 12.10 7.96
C LYS A 100 -7.46 12.85 9.12
N LEU A 101 -7.58 12.23 10.28
CA LEU A 101 -8.15 12.87 11.46
C LEU A 101 -7.22 13.95 12.02
N GLN A 102 -5.91 13.70 12.03
CA GLN A 102 -4.90 14.69 12.40
C GLN A 102 -4.92 15.89 11.44
N ASP A 103 -4.87 15.64 10.13
CA ASP A 103 -4.95 16.69 9.11
C ASP A 103 -6.23 17.52 9.23
N GLY A 104 -7.35 16.87 9.54
CA GLY A 104 -8.64 17.52 9.77
C GLY A 104 -8.66 18.37 11.04
N TYR A 105 -8.05 17.88 12.12
CA TYR A 105 -7.91 18.59 13.38
C TYR A 105 -7.01 19.83 13.24
N ASP A 106 -5.83 19.67 12.66
CA ASP A 106 -4.88 20.75 12.42
C ASP A 106 -5.50 21.82 11.52
N TRP A 107 -6.18 21.39 10.45
CA TRP A 107 -6.94 22.30 9.60
C TRP A 107 -8.02 23.06 10.37
N ASN A 108 -8.75 22.39 11.26
CA ASN A 108 -9.80 23.04 12.05
C ASN A 108 -9.22 24.09 13.00
N ILE A 109 -8.05 23.84 13.60
CA ILE A 109 -7.35 24.82 14.43
C ILE A 109 -6.96 26.03 13.59
N ILE A 110 -6.25 25.81 12.47
CA ILE A 110 -5.80 26.88 11.57
C ILE A 110 -7.00 27.71 11.10
N ARG A 111 -8.04 27.04 10.58
CA ARG A 111 -9.26 27.70 10.12
C ARG A 111 -9.88 28.56 11.21
N THR A 112 -10.03 28.04 12.41
CA THR A 112 -10.64 28.76 13.53
C THR A 112 -9.81 29.97 13.93
N PHE A 113 -8.49 29.84 13.95
CA PHE A 113 -7.58 30.94 14.24
C PHE A 113 -7.65 32.03 13.16
N CYS A 114 -7.52 31.67 11.88
CA CYS A 114 -7.60 32.61 10.76
C CYS A 114 -8.95 33.32 10.74
N LEU A 115 -10.05 32.62 11.03
CA LEU A 115 -11.37 33.25 11.14
C LEU A 115 -11.38 34.36 12.17
N ARG A 116 -10.72 34.22 13.33
CA ARG A 116 -10.68 35.29 14.34
C ARG A 116 -9.98 36.54 13.81
N ILE A 117 -8.84 36.39 13.14
CA ILE A 117 -8.11 37.51 12.52
C ILE A 117 -8.96 38.16 11.43
N ILE A 118 -9.59 37.36 10.59
CA ILE A 118 -10.50 37.82 9.54
C ILE A 118 -11.66 38.64 10.14
N HIS A 119 -12.21 38.25 11.29
CA HIS A 119 -13.24 39.06 11.98
C HIS A 119 -12.66 40.39 12.50
N CYS A 120 -11.42 40.43 12.98
CA CYS A 120 -10.76 41.68 13.34
C CYS A 120 -10.60 42.60 12.13
N ILE A 121 -10.18 42.06 10.98
CA ILE A 121 -10.08 42.79 9.71
C ILE A 121 -11.45 43.34 9.30
N ASP A 122 -12.50 42.52 9.28
CA ASP A 122 -13.87 42.98 8.98
C ASP A 122 -14.30 44.12 9.92
N ASN A 123 -13.99 44.03 11.22
CA ASN A 123 -14.32 45.07 12.20
C ASN A 123 -13.56 46.37 11.94
N LEU A 124 -12.28 46.28 11.56
CA LEU A 124 -11.47 47.42 11.16
C LEU A 124 -12.02 48.05 9.88
N GLU A 125 -12.28 47.27 8.84
CA GLU A 125 -12.88 47.74 7.58
C GLU A 125 -14.20 48.49 7.82
N ASN A 126 -15.11 47.90 8.60
CA ASN A 126 -16.38 48.54 8.96
C ASN A 126 -16.18 49.83 9.77
N ARG A 127 -15.19 49.87 10.65
CA ARG A 127 -14.90 51.07 11.48
C ARG A 127 -14.28 52.18 10.63
N ILE A 128 -13.33 51.83 9.77
CA ILE A 128 -12.73 52.73 8.78
C ILE A 128 -13.85 53.32 7.92
N GLU A 129 -14.72 52.50 7.33
CA GLU A 129 -15.82 52.99 6.47
C GLU A 129 -16.71 54.02 7.19
N ARG A 130 -17.08 53.77 8.45
CA ARG A 130 -17.88 54.72 9.24
C ARG A 130 -17.15 56.02 9.55
N MET A 131 -15.87 55.93 9.92
CA MET A 131 -15.04 57.09 10.27
C MET A 131 -14.72 57.95 9.04
N THR A 132 -14.46 57.33 7.90
CA THR A 132 -14.28 58.02 6.62
C THR A 132 -15.55 58.78 6.21
N LYS A 133 -16.74 58.21 6.41
CA LYS A 133 -18.03 58.94 6.18
C LYS A 133 -18.20 60.15 7.10
N GLN A 134 -17.53 60.16 8.25
CA GLN A 134 -17.51 61.28 9.19
C GLN A 134 -16.33 62.23 8.97
N ASN A 135 -15.54 62.04 7.91
CA ASN A 135 -14.29 62.77 7.63
C ASN A 135 -13.28 62.73 8.78
N ILE A 136 -13.27 61.64 9.55
CA ILE A 136 -12.25 61.38 10.58
C ILE A 136 -11.07 60.68 9.91
N GLU A 137 -9.85 61.02 10.32
CA GLU A 137 -8.63 60.37 9.85
C GLU A 137 -8.60 58.88 10.26
N THR A 138 -8.23 58.01 9.32
CA THR A 138 -8.22 56.54 9.50
C THR A 138 -6.90 55.88 9.07
N SER A 139 -5.84 56.66 8.87
CA SER A 139 -4.51 56.20 8.43
C SER A 139 -3.99 55.06 9.31
N ASP A 140 -3.92 55.26 10.63
CA ASP A 140 -3.44 54.26 11.59
C ASP A 140 -4.24 52.94 11.53
N LEU A 141 -5.57 53.03 11.35
CA LEU A 141 -6.44 51.85 11.27
C LEU A 141 -6.23 51.08 9.96
N VAL A 142 -5.94 51.80 8.88
CA VAL A 142 -5.61 51.22 7.57
C VAL A 142 -4.27 50.47 7.66
N GLU A 143 -3.25 51.05 8.29
CA GLU A 143 -1.96 50.38 8.50
C GLU A 143 -2.10 49.09 9.30
N VAL A 144 -2.85 49.13 10.41
CA VAL A 144 -3.11 47.91 11.22
C VAL A 144 -3.88 46.86 10.43
N ARG A 145 -4.87 47.26 9.61
CA ARG A 145 -5.61 46.33 8.75
C ARG A 145 -4.66 45.66 7.74
N ASP A 146 -3.80 46.45 7.10
CA ASP A 146 -2.91 45.96 6.05
C ASP A 146 -1.83 45.03 6.64
N GLU A 147 -1.34 45.31 7.85
CA GLU A 147 -0.44 44.40 8.58
C GLU A 147 -1.13 43.06 8.92
N LEU A 148 -2.41 43.09 9.32
CA LEU A 148 -3.16 41.85 9.58
C LEU A 148 -3.40 41.03 8.31
N ILE A 149 -3.61 41.69 7.16
CA ILE A 149 -3.73 41.02 5.86
C ILE A 149 -2.38 40.41 5.49
N PHE A 150 -1.29 41.16 5.63
CA PHE A 150 0.07 40.68 5.38
C PHE A 150 0.44 39.47 6.26
N ALA A 151 0.04 39.48 7.53
CA ALA A 151 0.26 38.36 8.44
C ALA A 151 -0.51 37.09 8.01
N LEU A 152 -1.72 37.25 7.46
CA LEU A 152 -2.48 36.13 6.89
C LEU A 152 -1.80 35.59 5.63
N GLU A 153 -1.40 36.47 4.70
CA GLU A 153 -0.72 36.10 3.45
C GLU A 153 0.60 35.37 3.71
N SER A 154 1.40 35.90 4.64
CA SER A 154 2.65 35.27 5.10
C SER A 154 2.44 33.90 5.74
N SER A 155 1.21 33.62 6.22
CA SER A 155 0.80 32.33 6.78
C SER A 155 0.14 31.40 5.75
N GLY A 156 0.14 31.77 4.46
CA GLY A 156 -0.48 31.01 3.38
C GLY A 156 -1.99 31.22 3.24
N VAL A 157 -2.56 32.24 3.91
CA VAL A 157 -3.98 32.60 3.76
C VAL A 157 -4.10 33.84 2.90
N GLU A 158 -4.65 33.67 1.71
CA GLU A 158 -4.84 34.75 0.75
C GLU A 158 -6.29 35.25 0.74
N GLN A 159 -6.42 36.56 0.59
CA GLN A 159 -7.70 37.20 0.32
C GLN A 159 -8.06 37.05 -1.16
N PHE A 160 -9.34 36.82 -1.45
CA PHE A 160 -9.83 36.79 -2.83
C PHE A 160 -11.19 37.48 -2.97
N GLU A 161 -11.45 37.99 -4.17
CA GLU A 161 -12.73 38.57 -4.56
C GLU A 161 -13.29 37.86 -5.80
N PRO A 162 -14.55 37.41 -5.76
CA PRO A 162 -15.26 36.94 -6.94
C PRO A 162 -15.37 38.02 -8.00
N GLU A 163 -15.10 37.66 -9.26
CA GLU A 163 -15.28 38.56 -10.40
C GLU A 163 -16.73 39.07 -10.52
N ILE A 164 -16.90 40.40 -10.58
CA ILE A 164 -18.19 41.06 -10.80
C ILE A 164 -18.68 40.76 -12.23
N ASN A 165 -20.00 40.65 -12.43
CA ASN A 165 -20.67 40.26 -13.67
C ASN A 165 -20.34 38.84 -14.16
N SER A 166 -19.70 38.01 -13.34
CA SER A 166 -19.50 36.59 -13.64
C SER A 166 -20.72 35.75 -13.22
N ASP A 167 -20.86 34.57 -13.83
CA ASP A 167 -21.92 33.62 -13.48
C ASP A 167 -21.65 33.00 -12.09
N TYR A 168 -22.59 33.24 -11.16
CA TYR A 168 -22.52 32.70 -9.81
C TYR A 168 -22.39 31.17 -9.78
N ARG A 169 -22.99 30.45 -10.73
CA ARG A 169 -22.94 28.98 -10.78
C ARG A 169 -21.52 28.43 -10.84
N ARG A 170 -20.59 29.17 -11.46
CA ARG A 170 -19.18 28.80 -11.56
C ARG A 170 -18.40 29.12 -10.28
N GLN A 171 -18.92 30.00 -9.45
CA GLN A 171 -18.24 30.53 -8.25
C GLN A 171 -18.80 30.00 -6.93
N GLN A 172 -19.78 29.09 -6.95
CA GLN A 172 -20.46 28.58 -5.74
C GLN A 172 -19.52 27.94 -4.71
N LYS A 173 -18.34 27.43 -5.13
CA LYS A 173 -17.34 26.88 -4.22
C LYS A 173 -16.61 27.96 -3.39
N LYS A 174 -16.58 29.19 -3.88
CA LYS A 174 -15.82 30.32 -3.32
C LYS A 174 -16.71 31.48 -2.84
N ALA A 175 -17.94 31.58 -3.34
CA ALA A 175 -18.85 32.68 -3.07
C ALA A 175 -20.20 32.18 -2.53
N GLU A 176 -20.72 32.89 -1.53
CA GLU A 176 -22.04 32.69 -0.92
C GLU A 176 -22.95 33.87 -1.33
N ALA A 177 -24.03 33.57 -2.03
CA ALA A 177 -25.01 34.59 -2.41
C ALA A 177 -25.98 34.91 -1.26
N ILE A 178 -26.10 36.19 -0.92
CA ILE A 178 -27.12 36.65 0.03
C ILE A 178 -28.51 36.69 -0.62
N LYS A 179 -29.56 36.75 0.21
CA LYS A 179 -30.96 36.78 -0.25
C LYS A 179 -31.31 38.07 -1.00
N ASP A 180 -30.73 39.19 -0.57
CA ASP A 180 -30.96 40.49 -1.16
C ASP A 180 -30.45 40.54 -2.61
N ARG A 181 -31.17 41.22 -3.49
CA ARG A 181 -30.90 41.26 -4.94
C ARG A 181 -30.67 42.68 -5.40
N GLU A 182 -29.74 42.82 -6.34
CA GLU A 182 -29.49 44.10 -6.99
C GLU A 182 -30.43 44.22 -8.18
N LEU A 183 -31.03 45.40 -8.35
CA LEU A 183 -31.88 45.67 -9.50
C LEU A 183 -31.02 45.64 -10.77
N ALA A 184 -31.49 44.92 -11.78
CA ALA A 184 -30.90 44.91 -13.10
C ALA A 184 -31.97 45.24 -14.14
N ASP A 185 -31.66 46.20 -15.01
CA ASP A 185 -32.52 46.52 -16.16
C ASP A 185 -32.32 45.53 -17.33
N ASP A 186 -31.17 44.87 -17.38
CA ASP A 186 -30.82 43.87 -18.40
C ASP A 186 -31.11 42.43 -17.91
N PRO A 187 -32.01 41.69 -18.58
CA PRO A 187 -32.30 40.28 -18.28
C PRO A 187 -31.06 39.36 -18.31
N ASN A 188 -30.02 39.69 -19.07
CA ASN A 188 -28.79 38.90 -19.18
C ASN A 188 -27.89 38.99 -17.93
N LEU A 189 -28.18 39.92 -17.02
CA LEU A 189 -27.47 40.07 -15.76
C LEU A 189 -28.00 39.14 -14.68
N LYS A 190 -29.23 38.63 -14.84
CA LYS A 190 -29.89 37.81 -13.83
C LYS A 190 -29.04 36.60 -13.42
N GLY A 191 -28.79 36.48 -12.12
CA GLY A 191 -27.99 35.39 -11.56
C GLY A 191 -26.47 35.58 -11.64
N LYS A 192 -25.99 36.71 -12.19
CA LYS A 192 -24.58 37.11 -12.12
C LYS A 192 -24.27 37.87 -10.83
N ILE A 193 -22.99 37.92 -10.48
CA ILE A 193 -22.49 38.64 -9.31
C ILE A 193 -22.59 40.15 -9.56
N ALA A 194 -23.38 40.85 -8.77
CA ALA A 194 -23.54 42.30 -8.86
C ALA A 194 -22.49 43.04 -8.01
N LYS A 195 -22.26 42.57 -6.78
CA LYS A 195 -21.33 43.19 -5.85
C LYS A 195 -20.75 42.18 -4.88
N VAL A 196 -19.48 42.36 -4.52
CA VAL A 196 -18.87 41.67 -3.38
C VAL A 196 -19.14 42.50 -2.13
N LEU A 197 -19.81 41.90 -1.15
CA LEU A 197 -20.16 42.52 0.13
C LEU A 197 -19.11 42.23 1.19
N ARG A 198 -18.56 41.01 1.17
CA ARG A 198 -17.41 40.64 2.00
C ARG A 198 -16.46 39.77 1.21
N ARG A 199 -15.17 40.03 1.39
CA ARG A 199 -14.08 39.32 0.73
C ARG A 199 -13.96 37.89 1.26
N GLY A 200 -13.55 36.98 0.39
CA GLY A 200 -13.28 35.59 0.74
C GLY A 200 -11.83 35.41 1.17
N TYR A 201 -11.57 34.29 1.86
CA TYR A 201 -10.22 33.90 2.27
C TYR A 201 -9.99 32.41 1.99
N GLN A 202 -8.83 32.08 1.44
CA GLN A 202 -8.42 30.73 1.10
C GLN A 202 -7.02 30.43 1.65
N PHE A 203 -6.82 29.23 2.17
CA PHE A 203 -5.51 28.73 2.54
C PHE A 203 -4.89 28.02 1.34
N VAL A 204 -3.76 28.51 0.85
CA VAL A 204 -3.04 27.97 -0.29
C VAL A 204 -2.13 26.84 0.17
N ILE A 205 -2.34 25.64 -0.37
CA ILE A 205 -1.48 24.48 -0.11
C ILE A 205 -0.40 24.41 -1.20
N ASP A 206 -0.81 24.58 -2.45
CA ASP A 206 0.04 24.71 -3.64
C ASP A 206 -0.70 25.51 -4.73
N GLU A 207 -0.08 25.67 -5.92
CA GLU A 207 -0.63 26.46 -7.03
C GLU A 207 -2.03 26.02 -7.50
N MET A 208 -2.41 24.75 -7.31
CA MET A 208 -3.70 24.22 -7.76
C MET A 208 -4.65 23.84 -6.61
N ASN A 209 -4.13 23.66 -5.39
CA ASN A 209 -4.87 23.18 -4.25
C ASN A 209 -4.99 24.27 -3.17
N PHE A 210 -6.22 24.61 -2.84
CA PHE A 210 -6.55 25.52 -1.76
C PHE A 210 -7.71 24.99 -0.92
N LYS A 211 -7.75 25.41 0.35
CA LYS A 211 -8.88 25.17 1.25
C LYS A 211 -9.56 26.49 1.56
N VAL A 212 -10.87 26.58 1.36
CA VAL A 212 -11.62 27.81 1.65
C VAL A 212 -11.76 27.97 3.17
N VAL A 213 -11.21 29.06 3.72
CA VAL A 213 -11.34 29.46 5.12
C VAL A 213 -12.69 30.14 5.32
N ARG A 214 -13.01 31.11 4.45
CA ARG A 214 -14.28 31.85 4.43
C ARG A 214 -14.70 32.13 2.99
N MET A 215 -15.96 31.85 2.66
CA MET A 215 -16.53 32.20 1.36
C MET A 215 -16.75 33.71 1.27
N ALA A 216 -16.53 34.28 0.08
CA ALA A 216 -16.89 35.67 -0.18
C ALA A 216 -18.41 35.81 -0.16
N GLN A 217 -18.94 36.87 0.46
CA GLN A 217 -20.38 37.15 0.40
C GLN A 217 -20.67 38.07 -0.77
N VAL A 218 -21.61 37.67 -1.62
CA VAL A 218 -21.94 38.40 -2.84
C VAL A 218 -23.42 38.70 -2.93
N LYS A 219 -23.74 39.83 -3.55
CA LYS A 219 -25.09 40.19 -3.97
C LYS A 219 -25.23 39.86 -5.45
N LEU A 220 -26.35 39.26 -5.84
CA LEU A 220 -26.61 38.87 -7.23
C LEU A 220 -27.65 39.80 -7.84
N PHE A 221 -27.61 39.96 -9.16
CA PHE A 221 -28.72 40.58 -9.88
C PHE A 221 -29.97 39.69 -9.83
N GLY A 222 -31.13 40.31 -9.58
CA GLY A 222 -32.44 39.65 -9.39
C GLY A 222 -33.35 39.70 -10.61
#